data_AF-A0A9P5P0Q8-F1
#
_entry.id   AF-A0A9P5P0Q8-F1
#
_cell.length_a   1.000
_cell.length_b   1.000
_cell.length_c   1.000
_cell.angle_alpha   90.00
_cell.angle_beta   90.00
_cell.angle_gamma   90.00
#
_symmetry.space_group_name_H-M   'P 1'
#
loop_
_entity.id
_entity.type
_entity.pdbx_description
1 polymer ?
#
loop_
_entity_poly.entity_id
_entity_poly.type
_entity_poly.pdbx_seq_one_letter_code
_entity_poly.pdbx_strand_id
1 'polypeptide(L)'
;MEAADGYYTPVNMMPFSVTPADKNDFEFYGFIFRQSLIWGLDPFPISPFFIALVLASLSAAMSPEFIKTVSPLSAQRLATWPPLEITNVENGTVFLDLDYRRDPMKLLTSCLEFSQMDRIKAMLPAQRRMMTPFIQYAHLFRVILQSENKENTLLDPTHPILSAFKKGLLQPHIETCLDLQQVLAGCVRPIDLIVSLYAGRQIANPEQVIERIEVKPVSKEAVGYDDDIHHQGMAKRFTRLLMGYIRGLGHPKGSTKLGISAAAIESNKDDKFLRSQFFVQALTASSYLPIHNGKITINLMSHLPPAGSASSAIASNSGSIIHTCFCSMDIFITKHVATNMLAYEDDAVPPETVESFEDWIHSLVFPTTEKKNDFNDA
;
A
#
# COMPACT_ATOMS: atom_id res chain seq x y z
N MET A 1 -7.17 -4.13 9.43
CA MET A 1 -7.95 -3.19 8.60
C MET A 1 -6.97 -2.15 8.10
N GLU A 2 -7.01 -1.79 6.82
CA GLU A 2 -6.08 -0.82 6.23
C GLU A 2 -6.36 0.60 6.78
N ALA A 3 -5.35 1.32 7.23
CA ALA A 3 -5.41 2.72 7.63
C ALA A 3 -5.61 3.64 6.41
N ALA A 4 -5.84 4.93 6.62
CA ALA A 4 -6.10 5.88 5.52
C ALA A 4 -4.95 6.02 4.51
N ASP A 5 -3.76 5.55 4.89
CA ASP A 5 -2.55 5.44 4.09
C ASP A 5 -2.44 4.10 3.32
N GLY A 6 -3.39 3.18 3.51
CA GLY A 6 -3.41 1.84 2.89
C GLY A 6 -2.63 0.78 3.68
N TYR A 7 -2.20 1.05 4.92
CA TYR A 7 -1.33 0.15 5.70
C TYR A 7 -2.08 -0.60 6.79
N TYR A 8 -1.58 -1.78 7.17
CA TYR A 8 -2.09 -2.46 8.36
C TYR A 8 -1.71 -1.67 9.62
N THR A 9 -2.73 -1.10 10.23
CA THR A 9 -2.70 -0.67 11.63
C THR A 9 -3.62 -1.64 12.39
N PRO A 10 -3.24 -2.12 13.59
CA PRO A 10 -4.22 -2.75 14.46
C PRO A 10 -5.41 -1.81 14.64
N VAL A 11 -6.57 -2.24 14.20
CA VAL A 11 -7.82 -1.53 14.48
C VAL A 11 -8.44 -2.24 15.66
N ASN A 12 -8.53 -1.55 16.79
CA ASN A 12 -9.29 -2.04 17.93
C ASN A 12 -10.76 -1.90 17.55
N MET A 13 -11.30 -2.92 16.87
CA MET A 13 -12.74 -3.00 16.61
C MET A 13 -13.41 -3.43 17.91
N MET A 14 -13.92 -2.46 18.67
CA MET A 14 -14.78 -2.69 19.83
C MET A 14 -14.07 -3.43 21.01
N PRO A 15 -14.62 -3.44 22.24
CA PRO A 15 -13.87 -3.78 23.44
C PRO A 15 -13.80 -5.30 23.62
N PHE A 16 -13.13 -6.00 22.71
CA PHE A 16 -12.76 -7.39 22.96
C PHE A 16 -11.43 -7.43 23.70
N SER A 17 -11.37 -8.26 24.73
CA SER A 17 -10.12 -8.49 25.47
C SER A 17 -9.06 -9.08 24.53
N VAL A 18 -7.87 -8.48 24.51
CA VAL A 18 -6.72 -8.96 23.75
C VAL A 18 -6.41 -10.40 24.16
N THR A 19 -6.58 -11.35 23.24
CA THR A 19 -6.37 -12.78 23.52
C THR A 19 -4.88 -13.13 23.56
N PRO A 20 -4.50 -14.28 24.15
CA PRO A 20 -3.13 -14.78 24.06
C PRO A 20 -2.67 -15.03 22.61
N ALA A 21 -3.58 -15.45 21.72
CA ALA A 21 -3.28 -15.65 20.31
C ALA A 21 -2.91 -14.32 19.64
N ASP A 22 -3.68 -13.26 19.89
CA ASP A 22 -3.35 -11.91 19.38
C ASP A 22 -1.95 -11.47 19.84
N LYS A 23 -1.60 -11.70 21.12
CA LYS A 23 -0.27 -11.35 21.63
C LYS A 23 0.84 -12.10 20.88
N ASN A 24 0.64 -13.39 20.60
CA ASN A 24 1.61 -14.19 19.85
C ASN A 24 1.78 -13.68 18.42
N ASP A 25 0.69 -13.32 17.74
CA ASP A 25 0.73 -12.77 16.39
C ASP A 25 1.48 -11.43 16.36
N PHE A 26 1.20 -10.53 17.31
CA PHE A 26 1.89 -9.25 17.39
C PHE A 26 3.36 -9.39 17.79
N GLU A 27 3.70 -10.33 18.67
CA GLU A 27 5.10 -10.68 18.95
C GLU A 27 5.80 -11.19 17.68
N PHE A 28 5.13 -12.03 16.88
CA PHE A 28 5.65 -12.48 15.59
C PHE A 28 5.82 -11.31 14.60
N TYR A 29 4.86 -10.39 14.49
CA TYR A 29 4.99 -9.20 13.63
C TYR A 29 6.14 -8.29 14.04
N GLY A 30 6.34 -8.10 15.35
CA GLY A 30 7.49 -7.36 15.87
C GLY A 30 8.82 -8.02 15.51
N PHE A 31 8.89 -9.35 15.59
CA PHE A 31 10.05 -10.13 15.15
C PHE A 31 10.28 -10.01 13.64
N ILE A 32 9.24 -10.12 12.81
CA ILE A 32 9.35 -10.00 11.36
C ILE A 32 9.82 -8.59 10.95
N PHE A 33 9.30 -7.55 11.60
CA PHE A 33 9.77 -6.17 11.38
C PHE A 33 11.26 -6.03 11.71
N ARG A 34 11.70 -6.58 12.85
CA ARG A 34 13.11 -6.64 13.23
C ARG A 34 13.98 -7.32 12.17
N GLN A 35 13.56 -8.49 11.68
CA GLN A 35 14.32 -9.21 10.66
C GLN A 35 14.39 -8.44 9.34
N SER A 36 13.33 -7.71 9.00
CA SER A 36 13.32 -6.83 7.83
C SER A 36 14.40 -5.75 7.95
N LEU A 37 14.54 -5.12 9.13
CA LEU A 37 15.61 -4.15 9.38
C LEU A 37 17.02 -4.78 9.33
N ILE A 38 17.19 -5.99 9.85
CA ILE A 38 18.49 -6.68 9.86
C ILE A 38 18.93 -7.08 8.46
N TRP A 39 17.99 -7.52 7.63
CA TRP A 39 18.29 -7.96 6.27
C TRP A 39 18.18 -6.84 5.23
N GLY A 40 17.90 -5.60 5.65
CA GLY A 40 17.69 -4.48 4.73
C GLY A 40 16.51 -4.69 3.78
N LEU A 41 15.52 -5.48 4.21
CA LEU A 41 14.31 -5.76 3.46
C LEU A 41 13.22 -4.74 3.77
N ASP A 42 12.30 -4.57 2.82
CA ASP A 42 11.09 -3.80 3.06
C ASP A 42 10.33 -4.36 4.27
N PRO A 43 9.97 -3.51 5.25
CA PRO A 43 9.06 -3.96 6.27
C PRO A 43 7.76 -4.37 5.59
N PHE A 44 7.14 -5.46 6.08
CA PHE A 44 5.76 -5.80 5.77
C PHE A 44 4.88 -4.54 5.87
N PRO A 45 3.70 -4.49 5.22
CA PRO A 45 2.81 -3.32 5.17
C PRO A 45 2.22 -2.88 6.51
N ILE A 46 3.08 -2.57 7.48
CA ILE A 46 2.83 -2.06 8.80
C ILE A 46 2.84 -0.54 8.67
N SER A 47 1.85 0.12 9.29
CA SER A 47 1.76 1.57 9.24
C SER A 47 2.97 2.24 9.90
N PRO A 48 3.57 3.27 9.26
CA PRO A 48 4.65 4.06 9.88
C PRO A 48 4.19 4.75 11.16
N PHE A 49 2.89 5.08 11.28
CA PHE A 49 2.32 5.68 12.50
C PHE A 49 2.29 4.69 13.65
N PHE A 50 1.96 3.42 13.39
CA PHE A 50 1.99 2.37 14.39
C PHE A 50 3.42 2.11 14.89
N ILE A 51 4.39 2.05 13.99
CA ILE A 51 5.79 1.86 14.36
C ILE A 51 6.30 3.05 15.19
N ALA A 52 5.95 4.28 14.81
CA ALA A 52 6.31 5.49 15.56
C ALA A 52 5.68 5.50 16.96
N LEU A 53 4.43 5.04 17.08
CA LEU A 53 3.74 4.90 18.35
C LEU A 53 4.45 3.90 19.27
N VAL A 54 4.84 2.73 18.74
CA VAL A 54 5.51 1.67 19.50
C VAL A 54 6.93 2.08 19.93
N LEU A 55 7.69 2.68 19.01
CA LEU A 55 9.12 2.93 19.20
C LEU A 55 9.45 4.28 19.83
N ALA A 56 8.62 5.30 19.63
CA ALA A 56 8.83 6.63 20.16
C ALA A 56 7.71 7.01 21.13
N SER A 57 6.70 7.72 20.64
CA SER A 57 5.57 8.17 21.44
C SER A 57 4.40 8.56 20.53
N LEU A 58 3.22 8.70 21.12
CA LEU A 58 2.06 9.23 20.43
C LEU A 58 2.29 10.65 19.89
N SER A 59 2.93 11.51 20.69
CA SER A 59 3.27 12.88 20.28
C SER A 59 4.22 12.90 19.08
N ALA A 60 5.18 11.98 19.03
CA ALA A 60 6.12 11.86 17.92
C ALA A 60 5.42 11.34 16.65
N ALA A 61 4.60 10.30 16.78
CA ALA A 61 3.81 9.72 15.68
C ALA A 61 2.82 10.72 15.05
N MET A 62 2.40 11.73 15.81
CA MET A 62 1.50 12.80 15.35
C MET A 62 2.19 14.12 15.02
N SER A 63 3.52 14.19 15.13
CA SER A 63 4.21 15.44 14.86
C SER A 63 3.98 15.87 13.39
N PRO A 64 3.67 17.15 13.12
CA PRO A 64 3.45 17.61 11.76
C PRO A 64 4.62 17.33 10.82
N GLU A 65 5.87 17.45 11.31
CA GLU A 65 7.06 17.13 10.53
C GLU A 65 7.09 15.65 10.12
N PHE A 66 6.78 14.75 11.05
CA PHE A 66 6.75 13.32 10.77
C PHE A 66 5.65 12.96 9.76
N ILE A 67 4.41 13.40 10.01
CA ILE A 67 3.27 13.10 9.13
C ILE A 67 3.55 13.61 7.71
N LYS A 68 4.05 14.84 7.57
CA LYS A 68 4.39 15.42 6.26
C LYS A 68 5.45 14.59 5.53
N THR A 69 6.38 14.00 6.27
CA THR A 69 7.50 13.25 5.73
C THR A 69 7.10 11.85 5.27
N VAL A 70 6.32 11.12 6.09
CA VAL A 70 5.93 9.73 5.79
C VAL A 70 4.60 9.60 5.05
N SER A 71 3.69 10.57 5.21
CA SER A 71 2.38 10.58 4.56
C SER A 71 1.94 12.00 4.15
N PRO A 72 2.55 12.59 3.11
CA PRO A 72 2.17 13.89 2.56
C PRO A 72 0.67 14.08 2.31
N LEU A 73 -0.02 13.06 1.79
CA LEU A 73 -1.47 13.12 1.55
C LEU A 73 -2.26 13.25 2.86
N SER A 74 -1.88 12.50 3.89
CA SER A 74 -2.48 12.64 5.22
C SER A 74 -2.18 14.00 5.83
N ALA A 75 -0.96 14.52 5.69
CA ALA A 75 -0.61 15.86 6.15
C ALA A 75 -1.45 16.93 5.44
N GLN A 76 -1.64 16.81 4.13
CA GLN A 76 -2.46 17.74 3.36
C GLN A 76 -3.92 17.74 3.82
N ARG A 77 -4.50 16.56 4.04
CA ARG A 77 -5.88 16.41 4.56
C ARG A 77 -6.00 16.97 5.98
N LEU A 78 -5.06 16.66 6.87
CA LEU A 78 -5.07 17.16 8.24
C LEU A 78 -4.87 18.68 8.30
N ALA A 79 -4.18 19.27 7.32
CA ALA A 79 -4.00 20.72 7.22
C ALA A 79 -5.31 21.47 6.89
N THR A 80 -6.35 20.78 6.38
CA THR A 80 -7.66 21.41 6.16
C THR A 80 -8.53 21.42 7.42
N TRP A 81 -8.03 20.88 8.54
CA TRP A 81 -8.73 20.90 9.83
C TRP A 81 -8.05 21.84 10.84
N PRO A 82 -8.81 22.65 11.59
CA PRO A 82 -10.25 22.89 11.45
C PRO A 82 -10.57 23.63 10.15
N PRO A 83 -11.75 23.41 9.55
CA PRO A 83 -12.14 24.08 8.31
C PRO A 83 -12.17 25.59 8.50
N LEU A 84 -11.71 26.32 7.48
CA LEU A 84 -11.68 27.78 7.47
C LEU A 84 -13.11 28.34 7.32
N GLU A 85 -13.36 29.49 7.94
CA GLU A 85 -14.57 30.27 7.71
C GLU A 85 -14.36 31.20 6.52
N ILE A 86 -15.18 31.04 5.48
CA ILE A 86 -15.18 31.89 4.29
C ILE A 86 -16.40 32.80 4.36
N THR A 87 -16.17 34.10 4.17
CA THR A 87 -17.24 35.08 4.00
C THR A 87 -17.53 35.26 2.52
N ASN A 88 -18.76 35.00 2.11
CA ASN A 88 -19.23 35.35 0.77
C ASN A 88 -19.29 36.88 0.67
N VAL A 89 -18.50 37.44 -0.24
CA VAL A 89 -18.34 38.88 -0.41
C VAL A 89 -19.62 39.56 -0.92
N GLU A 90 -20.47 38.84 -1.64
CA GLU A 90 -21.67 39.38 -2.28
C GLU A 90 -22.86 39.50 -1.31
N ASN A 91 -23.00 38.57 -0.37
CA ASN A 91 -24.16 38.51 0.53
C ASN A 91 -23.78 38.53 2.02
N GLY A 92 -22.49 38.62 2.35
CA GLY A 92 -21.97 38.66 3.73
C GLY A 92 -22.12 37.35 4.51
N THR A 93 -22.60 36.27 3.89
CA THR A 93 -22.82 34.99 4.59
C THR A 93 -21.50 34.29 4.89
N VAL A 94 -21.37 33.76 6.10
CA VAL A 94 -20.20 32.96 6.52
C VAL A 94 -20.52 31.49 6.36
N PHE A 95 -19.65 30.75 5.69
CA PHE A 95 -19.74 29.30 5.54
C PHE A 95 -18.37 28.66 5.78
N LEU A 96 -18.35 27.34 6.01
CA LEU A 96 -17.11 26.59 6.19
C LEU A 96 -16.59 26.06 4.86
N ASP A 97 -15.27 26.16 4.65
CA ASP A 97 -14.57 25.55 3.51
C ASP A 97 -14.50 24.03 3.68
N LEU A 98 -15.58 23.36 3.28
CA LEU A 98 -15.72 21.90 3.36
C LEU A 98 -15.58 21.32 1.95
N ASP A 99 -14.35 21.15 1.47
CA ASP A 99 -14.09 20.36 0.26
C ASP A 99 -14.15 18.86 0.59
N TYR A 100 -15.21 18.21 0.13
CA TYR A 100 -15.46 16.77 0.28
C TYR A 100 -14.31 15.86 -0.20
N ARG A 101 -13.41 16.35 -1.07
CA ARG A 101 -12.24 15.60 -1.55
C ARG A 101 -11.03 15.72 -0.64
N ARG A 102 -10.98 16.75 0.20
CA ARG A 102 -9.84 17.09 1.07
C ARG A 102 -10.13 16.87 2.55
N ASP A 103 -11.42 16.87 2.93
CA ASP A 103 -11.83 16.83 4.32
C ASP A 103 -11.53 15.46 4.98
N PRO A 104 -10.78 15.42 6.10
CA PRO A 104 -10.44 14.19 6.80
C PRO A 104 -11.67 13.47 7.39
N MET A 105 -12.79 14.16 7.63
CA MET A 105 -14.04 13.58 8.15
C MET A 105 -14.68 12.58 7.22
N LYS A 106 -14.48 12.67 5.89
CA LYS A 106 -15.04 11.68 4.94
C LYS A 106 -14.53 10.26 5.25
N LEU A 107 -13.28 10.14 5.72
CA LEU A 107 -12.71 8.85 6.11
C LEU A 107 -13.21 8.38 7.48
N LEU A 108 -13.77 9.30 8.26
CA LEU A 108 -14.30 9.06 9.59
C LEU A 108 -15.80 8.78 9.60
N THR A 109 -16.53 8.98 8.50
CA THR A 109 -17.98 8.70 8.46
C THR A 109 -18.33 7.24 8.72
N SER A 110 -17.40 6.30 8.46
CA SER A 110 -17.55 4.89 8.85
C SER A 110 -17.16 4.60 10.30
N CYS A 111 -16.39 5.50 10.92
CA CYS A 111 -15.82 5.35 12.27
C CYS A 111 -16.59 6.15 13.32
N LEU A 112 -17.38 7.13 12.90
CA LEU A 112 -18.18 8.00 13.74
C LEU A 112 -19.64 7.69 13.46
N GLU A 113 -20.35 7.12 14.44
CA GLU A 113 -21.82 7.13 14.48
C GLU A 113 -22.40 8.57 14.40
N PHE A 114 -21.52 9.58 14.54
CA PHE A 114 -21.80 10.99 14.38
C PHE A 114 -21.61 11.48 12.93
N SER A 115 -22.25 10.84 11.96
CA SER A 115 -22.38 11.43 10.62
C SER A 115 -23.55 12.40 10.61
N GLN A 116 -23.31 13.70 10.72
CA GLN A 116 -23.94 14.72 9.86
C GLN A 116 -22.99 15.90 9.75
N MET A 117 -22.50 16.21 8.54
CA MET A 117 -21.74 17.43 8.23
C MET A 117 -22.40 18.70 8.81
N ASP A 118 -23.72 18.68 8.92
CA ASP A 118 -24.51 19.76 9.49
C ASP A 118 -24.22 20.02 10.98
N ARG A 119 -23.76 19.01 11.72
CA ARG A 119 -23.27 19.20 13.10
C ARG A 119 -21.95 19.97 13.14
N ILE A 120 -21.04 19.76 12.20
CA ILE A 120 -19.77 20.53 12.12
C ILE A 120 -20.08 21.99 11.80
N LYS A 121 -21.02 22.24 10.88
CA LYS A 121 -21.52 23.59 10.58
C LYS A 121 -22.12 24.27 11.81
N ALA A 122 -22.76 23.51 12.70
CA ALA A 122 -23.34 24.00 13.94
C ALA A 122 -22.32 24.17 15.09
N MET A 123 -21.11 23.61 14.99
CA MET A 123 -20.08 23.71 16.03
C MET A 123 -19.42 25.09 16.04
N LEU A 124 -19.18 25.62 17.24
CA LEU A 124 -18.38 26.82 17.44
C LEU A 124 -16.88 26.56 17.11
N PRO A 125 -16.11 27.58 16.69
CA PRO A 125 -14.68 27.44 16.40
C PRO A 125 -13.86 26.78 17.51
N ALA A 126 -14.18 27.08 18.77
CA ALA A 126 -13.52 26.47 19.92
C ALA A 126 -13.77 24.95 20.02
N GLN A 127 -15.00 24.51 19.74
CA GLN A 127 -15.37 23.09 19.74
C GLN A 127 -14.64 22.34 18.60
N ARG A 128 -14.57 22.95 17.41
CA ARG A 128 -13.84 22.38 16.27
C ARG A 128 -12.34 22.21 16.59
N ARG A 129 -11.73 23.19 17.27
CA ARG A 129 -10.34 23.09 17.75
C ARG A 129 -10.15 21.97 18.77
N MET A 130 -11.08 21.82 19.72
CA MET A 130 -11.03 20.74 20.71
C MET A 130 -11.10 19.34 20.08
N MET A 131 -11.75 19.20 18.91
CA MET A 131 -11.81 17.94 18.18
C MET A 131 -10.53 17.61 17.39
N THR A 132 -9.62 18.56 17.19
CA THR A 132 -8.42 18.36 16.36
C THR A 132 -7.61 17.11 16.71
N PRO A 133 -7.29 16.85 18.00
CA PRO A 133 -6.55 15.65 18.35
C PRO A 133 -7.32 14.39 17.98
N PHE A 134 -8.63 14.35 18.23
CA PHE A 134 -9.50 13.24 17.86
C PHE A 134 -9.47 12.96 16.35
N ILE A 135 -9.60 14.01 15.53
CA ILE A 135 -9.56 13.89 14.06
C ILE A 135 -8.20 13.35 13.60
N GLN A 136 -7.11 13.86 14.18
CA GLN A 136 -5.77 13.36 13.89
C GLN A 136 -5.62 11.88 14.27
N TYR A 137 -6.06 11.48 15.47
CA TYR A 137 -6.01 10.08 15.91
C TYR A 137 -6.80 9.16 14.97
N ALA A 138 -8.05 9.53 14.70
CA ALA A 138 -8.93 8.70 13.92
C ALA A 138 -8.47 8.61 12.45
N HIS A 139 -7.90 9.68 11.89
CA HIS A 139 -7.33 9.69 10.54
C HIS A 139 -6.07 8.82 10.42
N LEU A 140 -5.14 8.93 11.38
CA LEU A 140 -3.83 8.27 11.32
C LEU A 140 -3.88 6.80 11.76
N PHE A 141 -4.68 6.47 12.78
CA PHE A 141 -4.70 5.14 13.38
C PHE A 141 -5.96 4.34 13.06
N ARG A 142 -7.00 4.96 12.47
CA ARG A 142 -8.32 4.34 12.27
C ARG A 142 -8.92 3.72 13.54
N VAL A 143 -8.53 4.21 14.72
CA VAL A 143 -9.08 3.78 15.99
C VAL A 143 -10.32 4.62 16.28
N ILE A 144 -11.46 3.95 16.47
CA ILE A 144 -12.66 4.58 16.99
C ILE A 144 -12.46 4.73 18.51
N LEU A 145 -12.37 5.96 19.00
CA LEU A 145 -12.44 6.27 20.43
C LEU A 145 -13.91 6.12 20.90
N GLN A 146 -14.46 4.91 20.78
CA GLN A 146 -15.79 4.55 21.29
C GLN A 146 -15.72 3.99 22.72
N SER A 147 -14.53 3.61 23.21
CA SER A 147 -14.42 3.14 24.59
C SER A 147 -14.34 4.31 25.56
N GLU A 148 -15.34 4.40 26.46
CA GLU A 148 -15.28 5.24 27.66
C GLU A 148 -14.05 4.92 28.53
N ASN A 149 -13.44 3.76 28.31
CA ASN A 149 -12.22 3.30 28.95
C ASN A 149 -10.98 3.67 28.12
N LYS A 150 -10.32 4.78 28.48
CA LYS A 150 -9.05 5.23 27.85
C LYS A 150 -7.91 4.21 28.04
N GLU A 151 -7.94 3.45 29.13
CA GLU A 151 -6.93 2.46 29.54
C GLU A 151 -6.89 1.21 28.63
N ASN A 152 -7.88 1.02 27.75
CA ASN A 152 -7.90 -0.08 26.78
C ASN A 152 -7.77 0.41 25.32
N THR A 153 -7.33 1.65 25.12
CA THR A 153 -7.07 2.15 23.77
C THR A 153 -5.65 1.78 23.33
N LEU A 154 -5.45 1.55 22.04
CA LEU A 154 -4.10 1.38 21.44
C LEU A 154 -3.19 2.61 21.64
N LEU A 155 -3.72 3.72 22.17
CA LEU A 155 -2.97 4.93 22.51
C LEU A 155 -2.28 4.84 23.87
N ASP A 156 -2.66 3.88 24.71
CA ASP A 156 -1.98 3.61 25.97
C ASP A 156 -0.65 2.88 25.67
N PRO A 157 0.52 3.42 26.06
CA PRO A 157 1.81 2.76 25.85
C PRO A 157 1.92 1.40 26.55
N THR A 158 1.08 1.14 27.55
CA THR A 158 1.00 -0.13 28.28
C THR A 158 0.06 -1.14 27.62
N HIS A 159 -0.61 -0.76 26.53
CA HIS A 159 -1.56 -1.62 25.83
C HIS A 159 -0.91 -2.97 25.46
N PRO A 160 -1.58 -4.11 25.71
CA PRO A 160 -0.97 -5.43 25.55
C PRO A 160 -0.45 -5.73 24.14
N ILE A 161 -1.10 -5.18 23.10
CA ILE A 161 -0.66 -5.31 21.69
C ILE A 161 0.66 -4.57 21.44
N LEU A 162 0.80 -3.34 21.95
CA LEU A 162 2.05 -2.58 21.81
C LEU A 162 3.19 -3.28 22.55
N SER A 163 2.89 -3.78 23.75
CA SER A 163 3.84 -4.54 24.57
C SER A 163 4.28 -5.83 23.88
N ALA A 164 3.35 -6.59 23.28
CA ALA A 164 3.64 -7.81 22.55
C ALA A 164 4.51 -7.55 21.30
N PHE A 165 4.15 -6.55 20.49
CA PHE A 165 4.95 -6.16 19.33
C PHE A 165 6.36 -5.73 19.74
N LYS A 166 6.47 -4.90 20.78
CA LYS A 166 7.75 -4.46 21.32
C LYS A 166 8.58 -5.65 21.83
N LYS A 167 7.96 -6.63 22.47
CA LYS A 167 8.64 -7.87 22.90
C LYS A 167 9.26 -8.62 21.71
N GLY A 168 8.50 -8.76 20.61
CA GLY A 168 8.98 -9.38 19.37
C GLY A 168 10.17 -8.64 18.75
N LEU A 169 10.07 -7.32 18.70
CA LEU A 169 11.13 -6.44 18.19
C LEU A 169 12.42 -6.51 19.02
N LEU A 170 12.30 -6.75 20.33
CA LEU A 170 13.40 -6.78 21.28
C LEU A 170 13.90 -8.19 21.61
N GLN A 171 13.47 -9.23 20.88
CA GLN A 171 13.91 -10.59 21.18
C GLN A 171 15.45 -10.73 21.10
N PRO A 172 16.09 -11.32 22.12
CA PRO A 172 17.55 -11.39 22.22
C PRO A 172 18.09 -12.56 21.40
N HIS A 173 18.39 -12.38 20.10
CA HIS A 173 19.25 -13.31 19.34
C HIS A 173 19.84 -12.73 18.04
N ILE A 174 21.13 -13.07 17.83
CA ILE A 174 21.99 -12.91 16.63
C ILE A 174 22.22 -11.45 16.20
N GLU A 175 23.52 -11.10 16.11
CA GLU A 175 24.12 -9.89 15.54
C GLU A 175 23.11 -8.83 15.10
N THR A 176 22.75 -7.98 16.05
CA THR A 176 21.72 -6.95 15.85
C THR A 176 22.19 -5.93 14.81
N CYS A 177 21.30 -5.59 13.87
CA CYS A 177 21.48 -4.49 12.92
C CYS A 177 21.99 -3.25 13.65
N LEU A 178 23.02 -2.60 13.11
CA LEU A 178 23.63 -1.42 13.72
C LEU A 178 22.57 -0.32 13.98
N ASP A 179 21.62 -0.13 13.08
CA ASP A 179 20.57 0.88 13.22
C ASP A 179 19.61 0.57 14.36
N LEU A 180 19.18 -0.70 14.49
CA LEU A 180 18.33 -1.11 15.61
C LEU A 180 19.11 -1.12 16.92
N GLN A 181 20.38 -1.54 16.92
CA GLN A 181 21.26 -1.41 18.10
C GLN A 181 21.39 0.04 18.52
N GLN A 182 21.62 0.96 17.58
CA GLN A 182 21.77 2.37 17.86
C GLN A 182 20.46 2.97 18.37
N VAL A 183 19.31 2.61 17.82
CA VAL A 183 18.01 3.05 18.34
C VAL A 183 17.78 2.52 19.76
N LEU A 184 18.07 1.23 20.01
CA LEU A 184 17.91 0.62 21.33
C LEU A 184 18.94 1.11 22.35
N ALA A 185 20.13 1.48 21.91
CA ALA A 185 21.18 2.11 22.70
C ALA A 185 20.96 3.63 22.87
N GLY A 186 19.87 4.18 22.32
CA GLY A 186 19.55 5.61 22.39
C GLY A 186 20.49 6.52 21.57
N CYS A 187 21.31 5.95 20.70
CA CYS A 187 22.23 6.67 19.81
C CYS A 187 21.51 7.29 18.61
N VAL A 188 20.38 6.72 18.18
CA VAL A 188 19.54 7.23 17.07
C VAL A 188 18.12 7.41 17.58
N ARG A 189 17.47 8.52 17.21
CA ARG A 189 16.05 8.70 17.58
C ARG A 189 15.21 7.75 16.73
N PRO A 190 14.27 6.99 17.32
CA PRO A 190 13.47 6.03 16.57
C PRO A 190 12.68 6.65 15.39
N ILE A 191 12.27 7.92 15.51
CA ILE A 191 11.63 8.65 14.42
C ILE A 191 12.55 8.82 13.21
N ASP A 192 13.85 9.05 13.42
CA ASP A 192 14.78 9.25 12.31
C ASP A 192 14.95 7.95 11.51
N LEU A 193 14.96 6.80 12.19
CA LEU A 193 14.93 5.47 11.56
C LEU A 193 13.65 5.27 10.73
N ILE A 194 12.48 5.62 11.29
CA ILE A 194 11.22 5.45 10.55
C ILE A 194 11.19 6.40 9.34
N VAL A 195 11.65 7.63 9.50
CA VAL A 195 11.82 8.56 8.39
C VAL A 195 12.74 7.99 7.33
N SER A 196 13.90 7.42 7.67
CA SER A 196 14.78 6.80 6.67
C SER A 196 14.16 5.60 5.96
N LEU A 197 13.26 4.89 6.64
CA LEU A 197 12.52 3.77 6.05
C LEU A 197 11.42 4.23 5.10
N TYR A 198 10.73 5.34 5.33
CA TYR A 198 9.49 5.67 4.59
C TYR A 198 9.59 6.95 3.74
N ALA A 199 10.45 7.90 4.11
CA ALA A 199 10.51 9.21 3.47
C ALA A 199 10.95 9.13 2.01
N GLY A 200 10.29 9.92 1.15
CA GLY A 200 10.66 10.03 -0.26
C GLY A 200 10.41 8.77 -1.11
N ARG A 201 9.79 7.73 -0.53
CA ARG A 201 9.49 6.47 -1.24
C ARG A 201 8.08 6.41 -1.82
N GLN A 202 7.24 7.42 -1.56
CA GLN A 202 5.95 7.51 -2.23
C GLN A 202 6.16 7.78 -3.73
N ILE A 203 5.34 7.13 -4.54
CA ILE A 203 5.37 7.32 -6.00
C ILE A 203 4.89 8.73 -6.31
N ALA A 204 5.82 9.60 -6.71
CA ALA A 204 5.56 10.95 -7.18
C ALA A 204 5.52 11.02 -8.71
N ASN A 205 6.14 10.06 -9.38
CA ASN A 205 6.04 9.87 -10.82
C ASN A 205 6.21 8.38 -11.22
N PRO A 206 5.64 7.94 -12.35
CA PRO A 206 5.80 6.57 -12.84
C PRO A 206 7.25 6.16 -13.15
N GLU A 207 8.12 7.11 -13.53
CA GLU A 207 9.52 6.80 -13.88
C GLU A 207 10.31 6.25 -12.68
N GLN A 208 10.00 6.70 -11.46
CA GLN A 208 10.60 6.17 -10.23
C GLN A 208 10.38 4.66 -10.07
N VAL A 209 9.24 4.14 -10.55
CA VAL A 209 8.96 2.69 -10.56
C VAL A 209 9.76 2.03 -11.68
N ILE A 210 9.72 2.62 -12.88
CA ILE A 210 10.37 2.09 -14.07
C ILE A 210 11.88 1.94 -13.88
N GLU A 211 12.55 2.94 -13.30
CA GLU A 211 13.99 2.93 -13.00
C GLU A 211 14.41 1.78 -12.06
N ARG A 212 13.45 1.20 -11.34
CA ARG A 212 13.66 0.10 -10.41
C ARG A 212 13.35 -1.26 -11.01
N ILE A 213 12.67 -1.34 -12.14
CA ILE A 213 12.32 -2.62 -12.76
C ILE A 213 13.53 -3.19 -13.49
N GLU A 214 13.82 -4.46 -13.22
CA GLU A 214 14.79 -5.28 -13.93
C GLU A 214 14.07 -6.52 -14.45
N VAL A 215 13.90 -6.63 -15.76
CA VAL A 215 13.32 -7.82 -16.39
C VAL A 215 14.45 -8.75 -16.81
N LYS A 216 14.49 -9.94 -16.22
CA LYS A 216 15.47 -10.97 -16.54
C LYS A 216 14.87 -11.94 -17.56
N PRO A 217 15.53 -12.13 -18.73
CA PRO A 217 15.10 -13.13 -19.69
C PRO A 217 15.26 -14.55 -19.10
N VAL A 218 14.57 -15.52 -19.69
CA VAL A 218 14.72 -16.94 -19.33
C VAL A 218 16.19 -17.34 -19.52
N SER A 219 16.82 -17.89 -18.49
CA SER A 219 18.21 -18.39 -18.57
C SER A 219 18.28 -19.66 -19.41
N LYS A 220 19.36 -19.87 -20.16
CA LYS A 220 19.57 -21.09 -20.97
C LYS A 220 19.59 -22.37 -20.13
N GLU A 221 20.00 -22.24 -18.88
CA GLU A 221 20.08 -23.31 -17.89
C GLU A 221 18.74 -23.56 -17.18
N ALA A 222 17.72 -22.72 -17.44
CA ALA A 222 16.42 -22.88 -16.82
C ALA A 222 15.71 -24.11 -17.38
N VAL A 223 15.04 -24.85 -16.50
CA VAL A 223 14.19 -25.97 -16.89
C VAL A 223 13.12 -25.47 -17.86
N GLY A 224 12.92 -26.17 -18.98
CA GLY A 224 11.92 -25.81 -19.99
C GLY A 224 12.27 -24.57 -20.83
N TYR A 225 13.55 -24.18 -20.89
CA TYR A 225 14.05 -23.27 -21.93
C TYR A 225 13.77 -23.86 -23.33
N ASP A 226 13.30 -23.02 -24.25
CA ASP A 226 12.94 -23.42 -25.62
C ASP A 226 13.77 -22.61 -26.61
N ASP A 227 14.71 -23.26 -27.31
CA ASP A 227 15.60 -22.61 -28.28
C ASP A 227 14.84 -21.96 -29.45
N ASP A 228 13.60 -22.38 -29.71
CA ASP A 228 12.75 -21.80 -30.76
C ASP A 228 12.16 -20.45 -30.33
N ILE A 229 12.26 -20.06 -29.05
CA ILE A 229 11.72 -18.81 -28.52
C ILE A 229 12.83 -17.77 -28.39
N HIS A 230 12.62 -16.59 -28.99
CA HIS A 230 13.53 -15.46 -28.85
C HIS A 230 13.38 -14.78 -27.47
N HIS A 231 13.89 -15.42 -26.41
CA HIS A 231 13.70 -15.00 -25.02
C HIS A 231 14.20 -13.58 -24.71
N GLN A 232 15.24 -13.11 -25.39
CA GLN A 232 15.72 -11.72 -25.24
C GLN A 232 14.75 -10.71 -25.87
N GLY A 233 14.23 -11.00 -27.06
CA GLY A 233 13.21 -10.16 -27.72
C GLY A 233 11.93 -10.08 -26.87
N MET A 234 11.50 -11.22 -26.33
CA MET A 234 10.37 -11.30 -25.41
C MET A 234 10.56 -10.42 -24.18
N ALA A 235 11.71 -10.49 -23.51
CA ALA A 235 12.00 -9.67 -22.33
C ALA A 235 12.00 -8.16 -22.66
N LYS A 236 12.60 -7.77 -23.80
CA LYS A 236 12.59 -6.37 -24.27
C LYS A 236 11.16 -5.88 -24.54
N ARG A 237 10.35 -6.68 -25.22
CA ARG A 237 8.96 -6.33 -25.55
C ARG A 237 8.07 -6.27 -24.32
N PHE A 238 8.19 -7.25 -23.44
CA PHE A 238 7.50 -7.25 -22.15
C PHE A 238 7.84 -5.98 -21.34
N THR A 239 9.13 -5.64 -21.26
CA THR A 239 9.60 -4.42 -20.58
C THR A 239 8.95 -3.17 -21.18
N ARG A 240 8.93 -3.04 -22.51
CA ARG A 240 8.33 -1.90 -23.21
C ARG A 240 6.83 -1.77 -22.92
N LEU A 241 6.09 -2.87 -23.02
CA LEU A 241 4.65 -2.89 -22.74
C LEU A 241 4.34 -2.60 -21.27
N LEU A 242 5.13 -3.17 -20.35
CA LEU A 242 5.00 -2.90 -18.92
C LEU A 242 5.26 -1.43 -18.59
N MET A 243 6.28 -0.82 -19.18
CA MET A 243 6.52 0.62 -19.02
C MET A 243 5.36 1.47 -19.57
N GLY A 244 4.75 1.06 -20.69
CA GLY A 244 3.55 1.68 -21.23
C GLY A 244 2.38 1.62 -20.24
N TYR A 245 2.12 0.42 -19.70
CA TYR A 245 1.10 0.22 -18.67
C TYR A 245 1.34 1.08 -17.42
N ILE A 246 2.57 1.12 -16.89
CA ILE A 246 2.93 1.87 -15.67
C ILE A 246 2.71 3.39 -15.85
N ARG A 247 2.97 3.91 -17.06
CA ARG A 247 2.72 5.32 -17.43
C ARG A 247 1.26 5.62 -17.74
N GLY A 248 0.44 4.59 -17.95
CA GLY A 248 -0.95 4.72 -18.36
C GLY A 248 -1.81 5.43 -17.31
N LEU A 249 -2.85 6.13 -17.78
CA LEU A 249 -3.81 6.84 -16.93
C LEU A 249 -4.92 5.90 -16.47
N GLY A 250 -5.35 6.08 -15.22
CA GLY A 250 -6.53 5.43 -14.65
C GLY A 250 -6.57 3.92 -14.87
N HIS A 251 -7.78 3.39 -15.01
CA HIS A 251 -7.99 1.97 -15.31
C HIS A 251 -7.90 1.70 -16.83
N PRO A 252 -7.35 0.56 -17.27
CA PRO A 252 -7.47 0.08 -18.65
C PRO A 252 -8.93 -0.10 -19.09
N LYS A 253 -9.19 -0.03 -20.40
CA LYS A 253 -10.56 -0.09 -20.95
C LYS A 253 -11.31 -1.38 -20.59
N GLY A 254 -10.61 -2.52 -20.49
CA GLY A 254 -11.24 -3.81 -20.15
C GLY A 254 -11.46 -4.04 -18.66
N SER A 255 -11.19 -3.04 -17.80
CA SER A 255 -11.28 -3.17 -16.34
C SER A 255 -12.68 -3.52 -15.80
N THR A 256 -13.74 -3.23 -16.55
CA THR A 256 -15.10 -3.67 -16.19
C THR A 256 -15.22 -5.19 -16.13
N LYS A 257 -14.45 -5.92 -16.95
CA LYS A 257 -14.38 -7.40 -16.92
C LYS A 257 -13.72 -7.93 -15.66
N LEU A 258 -13.01 -7.08 -14.92
CA LEU A 258 -12.35 -7.41 -13.65
C LEU A 258 -13.24 -7.17 -12.43
N GLY A 259 -14.48 -6.69 -12.64
CA GLY A 259 -15.41 -6.32 -11.58
C GLY A 259 -15.29 -4.86 -11.12
N ILE A 260 -14.50 -4.03 -11.82
CA ILE A 260 -14.33 -2.62 -11.45
C ILE A 260 -15.53 -1.82 -11.94
N SER A 261 -16.20 -1.13 -11.02
CA SER A 261 -17.41 -0.35 -11.35
C SER A 261 -17.11 0.79 -12.32
N ALA A 262 -18.09 1.13 -13.17
CA ALA A 262 -17.97 2.25 -14.11
C ALA A 262 -17.71 3.59 -13.37
N ALA A 263 -18.26 3.76 -12.17
CA ALA A 263 -18.03 4.95 -11.34
C ALA A 263 -16.58 5.03 -10.83
N ALA A 264 -15.96 3.90 -10.48
CA ALA A 264 -14.55 3.85 -10.09
C ALA A 264 -13.62 4.14 -11.29
N ILE A 265 -13.95 3.62 -12.47
CA ILE A 265 -13.22 3.91 -13.71
C ILE A 265 -13.28 5.41 -14.03
N GLU A 266 -14.47 6.00 -14.01
CA GLU A 266 -14.65 7.41 -14.32
C GLU A 266 -13.98 8.33 -13.28
N SER A 267 -14.04 7.96 -12.00
CA SER A 267 -13.45 8.79 -10.93
C SER A 267 -11.92 8.81 -10.95
N ASN A 268 -11.28 7.76 -11.49
CA ASN A 268 -9.82 7.63 -11.57
C ASN A 268 -9.26 7.81 -12.99
N LYS A 269 -10.07 8.21 -13.99
CA LYS A 269 -9.66 8.26 -15.40
C LYS A 269 -8.41 9.12 -15.66
N ASP A 270 -8.23 10.18 -14.86
CA ASP A 270 -7.13 11.15 -14.99
C ASP A 270 -5.99 10.88 -13.99
N ASP A 271 -6.09 9.81 -13.18
CA ASP A 271 -5.07 9.46 -12.20
C ASP A 271 -3.83 8.89 -12.90
N LYS A 272 -2.73 9.66 -12.85
CA LYS A 272 -1.43 9.33 -13.45
C LYS A 272 -0.63 8.31 -12.67
N PHE A 273 -1.01 8.02 -11.43
CA PHE A 273 -0.24 7.19 -10.50
C PHE A 273 -0.92 5.87 -10.19
N LEU A 274 -2.23 5.73 -10.46
CA LEU A 274 -3.03 4.56 -10.14
C LEU A 274 -2.36 3.23 -10.53
N ARG A 275 -1.97 3.08 -11.80
CA ARG A 275 -1.37 1.83 -12.31
C ARG A 275 -0.01 1.54 -11.70
N SER A 276 0.79 2.59 -11.50
CA SER A 276 2.10 2.50 -10.83
C SER A 276 1.94 2.05 -9.37
N GLN A 277 0.96 2.60 -8.66
CA GLN A 277 0.66 2.25 -7.27
C GLN A 277 0.20 0.80 -7.14
N PHE A 278 -0.75 0.35 -7.97
CA PHE A 278 -1.19 -1.05 -7.97
C PHE A 278 -0.05 -2.01 -8.30
N PHE A 279 0.79 -1.66 -9.28
CA PHE A 279 1.96 -2.48 -9.61
C PHE A 279 2.91 -2.64 -8.43
N VAL A 280 3.27 -1.56 -7.74
CA VAL A 280 4.16 -1.62 -6.57
C VAL A 280 3.49 -2.34 -5.40
N GLN A 281 2.20 -2.10 -5.17
CA GLN A 281 1.43 -2.75 -4.10
C GLN A 281 1.31 -4.26 -4.30
N ALA A 282 1.10 -4.74 -5.53
CA ALA A 282 1.04 -6.17 -5.81
C ALA A 282 2.37 -6.89 -5.49
N LEU A 283 3.49 -6.18 -5.54
CA LEU A 283 4.84 -6.73 -5.43
C LEU A 283 5.45 -6.61 -4.04
N THR A 284 5.16 -5.51 -3.37
CA THR A 284 5.75 -5.17 -2.07
C THR A 284 4.73 -5.28 -0.95
N ALA A 285 3.45 -5.53 -1.29
CA ALA A 285 2.30 -5.38 -0.41
C ALA A 285 2.15 -3.95 0.17
N SER A 286 2.94 -2.97 -0.31
CA SER A 286 3.03 -1.60 0.17
C SER A 286 2.87 -0.59 -0.98
N SER A 287 2.39 0.62 -0.68
CA SER A 287 2.37 1.73 -1.63
C SER A 287 3.71 2.50 -1.74
N TYR A 288 4.76 2.07 -1.04
CA TYR A 288 6.10 2.66 -1.12
C TYR A 288 7.00 1.90 -2.11
N LEU A 289 7.80 2.64 -2.87
CA LEU A 289 8.91 2.08 -3.67
C LEU A 289 9.89 1.32 -2.77
N PRO A 290 10.56 0.23 -3.18
CA PRO A 290 11.47 -0.54 -2.31
C PRO A 290 12.55 0.27 -1.55
N ILE A 291 13.03 -0.24 -0.42
CA ILE A 291 14.16 0.37 0.33
C ILE A 291 15.45 0.43 -0.53
N HIS A 292 16.33 1.42 -0.26
CA HIS A 292 17.70 1.56 -0.79
C HIS A 292 17.88 1.42 -2.33
N ASN A 293 16.96 1.98 -3.13
CA ASN A 293 16.95 1.81 -4.60
C ASN A 293 16.90 0.34 -5.03
N GLY A 294 16.35 -0.53 -4.18
CA GLY A 294 16.13 -1.94 -4.47
C GLY A 294 15.42 -2.14 -5.81
N LYS A 295 15.87 -3.15 -6.54
CA LYS A 295 15.34 -3.50 -7.85
C LYS A 295 14.13 -4.40 -7.70
N ILE A 296 13.12 -4.12 -8.51
CA ILE A 296 11.98 -5.00 -8.74
C ILE A 296 12.40 -5.98 -9.83
N THR A 297 12.71 -7.22 -9.45
CA THR A 297 13.16 -8.23 -10.41
C THR A 297 11.95 -8.96 -10.99
N ILE A 298 11.81 -8.99 -12.32
CA ILE A 298 10.80 -9.77 -13.01
C ILE A 298 11.50 -10.89 -13.76
N ASN A 299 11.31 -12.13 -13.32
CA ASN A 299 11.84 -13.30 -13.99
C ASN A 299 10.77 -13.85 -14.93
N LEU A 300 11.08 -13.88 -16.22
CA LEU A 300 10.24 -14.59 -17.17
C LEU A 300 10.63 -16.07 -17.16
N MET A 301 9.64 -16.96 -17.10
CA MET A 301 9.84 -18.42 -17.12
C MET A 301 8.94 -19.06 -18.18
N SER A 302 9.44 -20.06 -18.91
CA SER A 302 8.74 -20.68 -20.05
C SER A 302 8.05 -22.01 -19.74
N HIS A 303 8.13 -22.51 -18.50
CA HIS A 303 7.51 -23.77 -18.09
C HIS A 303 6.44 -23.55 -17.03
N LEU A 304 5.27 -24.16 -17.17
CA LEU A 304 4.32 -24.22 -16.06
C LEU A 304 4.83 -25.23 -15.01
N PRO A 305 4.66 -24.97 -13.70
CA PRO A 305 4.94 -25.96 -12.67
C PRO A 305 4.15 -27.25 -12.95
N PRO A 306 4.70 -28.42 -12.55
CA PRO A 306 4.16 -29.72 -12.90
C PRO A 306 2.68 -29.86 -12.54
N ALA A 307 1.96 -30.59 -13.41
CA ALA A 307 0.53 -30.86 -13.26
C ALA A 307 0.24 -31.54 -11.91
N GLY A 308 -0.70 -30.99 -11.14
CA GLY A 308 -1.07 -31.48 -9.81
C GLY A 308 -0.76 -30.51 -8.65
N SER A 309 -0.05 -29.40 -8.91
CA SER A 309 0.04 -28.29 -7.96
C SER A 309 -1.23 -27.42 -8.00
N ALA A 310 -1.61 -26.80 -6.87
CA ALA A 310 -2.73 -25.82 -6.84
C ALA A 310 -2.55 -24.71 -7.88
N SER A 311 -1.29 -24.36 -8.18
CA SER A 311 -0.91 -23.39 -9.21
C SER A 311 -1.17 -23.88 -10.65
N SER A 312 -1.11 -25.20 -10.92
CA SER A 312 -1.30 -25.77 -12.25
C SER A 312 -2.73 -25.67 -12.79
N ALA A 313 -3.75 -25.73 -11.91
CA ALA A 313 -5.16 -25.58 -12.29
C ALA A 313 -5.53 -24.13 -12.65
N ILE A 314 -4.84 -23.15 -12.07
CA ILE A 314 -5.00 -21.72 -12.38
C ILE A 314 -4.31 -21.40 -13.72
N ALA A 315 -3.19 -22.05 -13.98
CA ALA A 315 -2.39 -21.89 -15.20
C ALA A 315 -3.09 -22.36 -16.47
N SER A 316 -3.85 -23.45 -16.40
CA SER A 316 -4.53 -24.05 -17.55
C SER A 316 -5.64 -23.17 -18.14
N ASN A 317 -6.23 -22.28 -17.33
CA ASN A 317 -7.29 -21.37 -17.76
C ASN A 317 -6.80 -19.97 -18.14
N SER A 318 -5.66 -19.53 -17.61
CA SER A 318 -5.15 -18.16 -17.78
C SER A 318 -3.91 -18.06 -18.69
N GLY A 319 -3.24 -19.19 -18.98
CA GLY A 319 -2.03 -19.22 -19.81
C GLY A 319 -0.79 -18.63 -19.14
N SER A 320 -0.88 -18.25 -17.85
CA SER A 320 0.23 -17.73 -17.05
C SER A 320 0.06 -18.01 -15.55
N ILE A 321 1.17 -18.14 -14.82
CA ILE A 321 1.18 -18.13 -13.34
C ILE A 321 2.06 -16.97 -12.89
N ILE A 322 1.69 -16.32 -11.79
CA ILE A 322 2.54 -15.32 -11.15
C ILE A 322 2.81 -15.74 -9.71
N HIS A 323 4.09 -15.70 -9.34
CA HIS A 323 4.54 -15.77 -7.96
C HIS A 323 5.20 -14.44 -7.60
N THR A 324 4.82 -13.85 -6.47
CA THR A 324 5.44 -12.64 -5.94
C THR A 324 6.17 -12.98 -4.65
N CYS A 325 7.42 -12.53 -4.52
CA CYS A 325 8.24 -12.73 -3.34
C CYS A 325 9.17 -11.53 -3.18
N PHE A 326 8.98 -10.70 -2.14
CA PHE A 326 9.87 -9.60 -1.74
C PHE A 326 10.60 -8.87 -2.88
N CYS A 327 9.93 -7.94 -3.56
CA CYS A 327 10.48 -7.20 -4.71
C CYS A 327 10.84 -8.07 -5.93
N SER A 328 10.35 -9.30 -6.01
CA SER A 328 10.47 -10.13 -7.22
C SER A 328 9.12 -10.68 -7.68
N MET A 329 9.01 -10.84 -8.99
CA MET A 329 7.86 -11.42 -9.69
C MET A 329 8.36 -12.51 -10.64
N ASP A 330 7.92 -13.73 -10.45
CA ASP A 330 8.11 -14.80 -11.43
C ASP A 330 6.86 -14.88 -12.29
N ILE A 331 7.02 -14.64 -13.59
CA ILE A 331 5.94 -14.73 -14.58
C ILE A 331 6.19 -15.95 -15.44
N PHE A 332 5.35 -16.97 -15.24
CA PHE A 332 5.34 -18.16 -16.07
C PHE A 332 4.50 -17.88 -17.30
N ILE A 333 5.10 -17.94 -18.47
CA ILE A 333 4.49 -17.61 -19.77
C ILE A 333 4.38 -18.89 -20.59
N THR A 334 3.18 -19.23 -21.04
CA THR A 334 2.99 -20.34 -21.98
C THR A 334 3.55 -20.02 -23.36
N LYS A 335 3.91 -21.05 -24.14
CA LYS A 335 4.35 -20.89 -25.55
C LYS A 335 3.38 -20.06 -26.38
N HIS A 336 2.07 -20.14 -26.10
CA HIS A 336 1.05 -19.32 -26.76
C HIS A 336 1.22 -17.83 -26.47
N VAL A 337 1.36 -17.43 -25.20
CA VAL A 337 1.56 -16.01 -24.82
C VAL A 337 2.91 -15.50 -25.33
N ALA A 338 3.97 -16.32 -25.21
CA ALA A 338 5.29 -15.99 -25.73
C ALA A 338 5.25 -15.72 -27.25
N THR A 339 4.56 -16.58 -28.02
CA THR A 339 4.50 -16.48 -29.48
C THR A 339 3.54 -15.39 -29.97
N ASN A 340 2.38 -15.20 -29.34
CA ASN A 340 1.33 -14.34 -29.87
C ASN A 340 1.33 -12.91 -29.30
N MET A 341 1.79 -12.71 -28.06
CA MET A 341 1.80 -11.38 -27.45
C MET A 341 3.20 -10.75 -27.45
N LEU A 342 4.25 -11.57 -27.40
CA LEU A 342 5.61 -11.11 -27.10
C LEU A 342 6.66 -11.43 -28.17
N ALA A 343 6.33 -12.14 -29.27
CA ALA A 343 7.32 -12.57 -30.27
C ALA A 343 7.64 -11.57 -31.38
N TYR A 344 6.86 -10.51 -31.57
CA TYR A 344 7.12 -9.57 -32.66
C TYR A 344 8.29 -8.63 -32.33
N GLU A 345 9.27 -8.55 -33.23
CA GLU A 345 10.43 -7.66 -33.12
C GLU A 345 10.18 -6.24 -33.65
N ASP A 346 9.14 -6.03 -34.45
CA ASP A 346 8.85 -4.73 -35.06
C ASP A 346 8.43 -3.67 -34.04
N ASP A 347 8.86 -2.43 -34.30
CA ASP A 347 8.63 -1.26 -33.43
C ASP A 347 7.16 -0.83 -33.34
N ALA A 348 6.33 -1.19 -34.32
CA ALA A 348 4.90 -0.93 -34.29
C ALA A 348 4.15 -2.09 -33.61
N VAL A 349 3.88 -1.94 -32.31
CA VAL A 349 2.97 -2.86 -31.62
C VAL A 349 1.53 -2.52 -32.02
N PRO A 350 0.73 -3.49 -32.50
CA PRO A 350 -0.67 -3.24 -32.81
C PRO A 350 -1.43 -2.75 -31.57
N PRO A 351 -2.29 -1.72 -31.68
CA PRO A 351 -3.01 -1.15 -30.54
C PRO A 351 -3.77 -2.20 -29.71
N GLU A 352 -4.38 -3.19 -30.37
CA GLU A 352 -5.11 -4.28 -29.72
C GLU A 352 -4.21 -5.18 -28.85
N THR A 353 -2.92 -5.31 -29.21
CA THR A 353 -1.95 -6.05 -28.41
C THR A 353 -1.58 -5.26 -27.16
N VAL A 354 -1.48 -3.94 -27.26
CA VAL A 354 -1.25 -3.05 -26.11
C VAL A 354 -2.44 -3.13 -25.16
N GLU A 355 -3.67 -2.95 -25.65
CA GLU A 355 -4.87 -3.00 -24.82
C GLU A 355 -5.02 -4.37 -24.12
N SER A 356 -4.78 -5.46 -24.86
CA SER A 356 -4.84 -6.81 -24.29
C SER A 356 -3.76 -7.04 -23.22
N PHE A 357 -2.55 -6.52 -23.43
CA PHE A 357 -1.49 -6.59 -22.42
C PHE A 357 -1.85 -5.77 -21.18
N GLU A 358 -2.36 -4.56 -21.34
CA GLU A 358 -2.77 -3.69 -20.22
C GLU A 358 -3.88 -4.33 -19.40
N ASP A 359 -4.91 -4.87 -20.04
CA ASP A 359 -6.00 -5.58 -19.35
C ASP A 359 -5.46 -6.81 -18.60
N TRP A 360 -4.57 -7.58 -19.23
CA TRP A 360 -3.95 -8.76 -18.62
C TRP A 360 -3.10 -8.38 -17.40
N ILE A 361 -2.12 -7.47 -17.53
CA ILE A 361 -1.28 -7.09 -16.38
C ILE A 361 -2.09 -6.42 -15.26
N HIS A 362 -3.10 -5.62 -15.61
CA HIS A 362 -3.98 -5.00 -14.61
C HIS A 362 -4.76 -6.06 -13.84
N SER A 363 -5.26 -7.10 -14.51
CA SER A 363 -5.94 -8.22 -13.84
C SER A 363 -5.08 -8.94 -12.79
N LEU A 364 -3.75 -8.86 -12.95
CA LEU A 364 -2.76 -9.52 -12.11
C LEU A 364 -2.35 -8.66 -10.92
N VAL A 365 -2.21 -7.35 -11.11
CA VAL A 365 -1.74 -6.42 -10.07
C VAL A 365 -2.87 -5.71 -9.33
N PHE A 366 -4.11 -5.83 -9.82
CA PHE A 366 -5.26 -5.21 -9.17
C PHE A 366 -5.60 -5.90 -7.83
N PRO A 367 -5.74 -5.15 -6.72
CA PRO A 367 -6.04 -5.73 -5.41
C PRO A 367 -7.35 -6.52 -5.41
N THR A 368 -7.29 -7.79 -5.06
CA THR A 368 -8.47 -8.68 -5.00
C THR A 368 -9.42 -8.37 -3.84
N THR A 369 -9.07 -7.44 -2.95
CA THR A 369 -9.93 -7.01 -1.83
C THR A 369 -11.19 -6.29 -2.28
N GLU A 370 -11.20 -5.62 -3.45
CA GLU A 370 -12.43 -5.07 -4.03
C GLU A 370 -13.36 -6.16 -4.61
N LYS A 371 -12.85 -7.35 -4.94
CA LYS A 371 -13.68 -8.46 -5.46
C LYS A 371 -14.64 -9.07 -4.43
N LYS A 372 -14.49 -8.75 -3.14
CA LYS A 372 -15.32 -9.32 -2.05
C LYS A 372 -16.46 -8.42 -1.56
N ASN A 373 -16.48 -7.14 -1.92
CA ASN A 373 -17.51 -6.22 -1.41
C ASN A 373 -18.82 -6.24 -2.22
N ASP A 374 -18.84 -6.86 -3.40
CA ASP A 374 -20.05 -6.95 -4.25
C ASP A 374 -20.88 -8.23 -4.02
N PHE A 375 -20.49 -9.10 -3.07
CA PHE A 375 -21.24 -10.33 -2.75
C PHE A 375 -22.21 -10.22 -1.56
N ASN A 376 -22.36 -9.02 -0.98
CA ASN A 376 -23.29 -8.80 0.14
C ASN A 376 -24.55 -7.99 -0.22
N ASP A 377 -24.77 -7.68 -1.51
CA ASP A 377 -26.05 -7.17 -2.00
C ASP A 377 -26.73 -8.24 -2.88
N ALA A 378 -27.23 -9.29 -2.23
CA ALA A 378 -28.25 -10.20 -2.77
C ALA A 378 -29.18 -10.68 -1.65
#